data_AF-A0AAN8X5T7-F1
#
_entry.id   AF-A0AAN8X5T7-F1
#
_cell.length_a   1.000
_cell.length_b   1.000
_cell.length_c   1.000
_cell.angle_alpha   90.00
_cell.angle_beta   90.00
_cell.angle_gamma   90.00
#
_symmetry.space_group_name_H-M   'P 1'
#
loop_
_entity.id
_entity.type
_entity.pdbx_description
1 polymer ?
#
loop_
_entity_poly.entity_id
_entity_poly.type
_entity_poly.pdbx_seq_one_letter_code
_entity_poly.pdbx_strand_id
1 'polypeptide(L)'
;AAIGSIHPEMHRIVSRNIGEYLIQDHNLVGFFERLKQMGKEIFIITNSPFYFVNAGMSYLLGESWRDYFDVVVASAQKPAFFTDSMRPFRELNEEIHMQTWGPVEKLEKGKIYLEGNLKQLQKLKKWQGQHVLYFGDHPYSDLADVSLNHGWRTGAIIWELDYEIQCLNDDNYKKTSGWLMILQGLIESCQDSEDIECRRLVQEWVEERDQL
;
A
#
# COMPACT_ATOMS: atom_id res chain seq x y z
N ALA A 1 -1.15 -4.52 -21.06
CA ALA A 1 0.09 -4.65 -21.88
C ALA A 1 0.90 -3.34 -21.89
N ALA A 2 0.32 -2.19 -22.28
CA ALA A 2 1.07 -0.92 -22.36
C ALA A 2 1.62 -0.39 -21.02
N ILE A 3 0.84 -0.49 -19.93
CA ILE A 3 1.26 0.00 -18.59
C ILE A 3 2.46 -0.80 -18.03
N GLY A 4 2.53 -2.10 -18.29
CA GLY A 4 3.67 -2.93 -17.86
C GLY A 4 4.97 -2.55 -18.58
N SER A 5 4.89 -2.16 -19.85
CA SER A 5 6.04 -1.81 -20.66
C SER A 5 6.66 -0.45 -20.32
N ILE A 6 5.89 0.48 -19.74
CA ILE A 6 6.39 1.81 -19.34
C ILE A 6 7.03 1.82 -17.94
N HIS A 7 6.74 0.80 -17.12
CA HIS A 7 7.17 0.78 -15.72
C HIS A 7 8.70 0.88 -15.53
N PRO A 8 9.54 0.20 -16.33
CA PRO A 8 10.99 0.38 -16.24
C PRO A 8 11.46 1.77 -16.63
N GLU A 9 10.80 2.39 -17.62
CA GLU A 9 11.15 3.73 -18.09
C GLU A 9 10.73 4.80 -17.08
N MET A 10 9.57 4.63 -16.45
CA MET A 10 9.12 5.46 -15.34
C MET A 10 10.11 5.40 -14.17
N HIS A 11 10.56 4.20 -13.78
CA HIS A 11 11.57 4.03 -12.73
C HIS A 11 12.85 4.80 -13.07
N ARG A 12 13.30 4.72 -14.32
CA ARG A 12 14.49 5.43 -14.80
C ARG A 12 14.36 6.95 -14.72
N ILE A 13 13.19 7.50 -15.09
CA ILE A 13 12.92 8.94 -15.04
C ILE A 13 12.83 9.42 -13.60
N VAL A 14 12.02 8.76 -12.78
CA VAL A 14 11.82 9.12 -11.38
C VAL A 14 13.13 9.03 -10.61
N SER A 15 13.94 7.98 -10.80
CA SER A 15 15.25 7.85 -10.15
C SER A 15 16.22 8.99 -10.50
N ARG A 16 16.09 9.64 -11.65
CA ARG A 16 16.94 10.78 -12.03
C ARG A 16 16.49 12.10 -11.40
N ASN A 17 15.19 12.24 -11.16
CA ASN A 17 14.57 13.46 -10.65
C ASN A 17 13.82 13.20 -9.33
N ILE A 18 14.43 12.42 -8.43
CA ILE A 18 13.76 11.93 -7.21
C ILE A 18 13.13 13.07 -6.39
N GLY A 19 13.82 14.20 -6.25
CA GLY A 19 13.32 15.33 -5.46
C GLY A 19 12.09 16.02 -6.03
N GLU A 20 11.74 15.79 -7.30
CA GLU A 20 10.51 16.31 -7.91
C GLU A 20 9.29 15.41 -7.60
N TYR A 21 9.52 14.13 -7.34
CA TYR A 21 8.47 13.12 -7.20
C TYR A 21 8.31 12.59 -5.77
N LEU A 22 9.35 12.66 -4.95
CA LEU A 22 9.35 12.17 -3.58
C LEU A 22 9.39 13.33 -2.59
N ILE A 23 8.35 13.42 -1.78
CA ILE A 23 8.27 14.36 -0.66
C ILE A 23 9.14 13.81 0.47
N GLN A 24 10.15 14.59 0.88
CA GLN A 24 10.99 14.23 2.00
C GLN A 24 10.35 14.70 3.31
N ASP A 25 9.97 13.77 4.17
CA ASP A 25 9.54 14.08 5.54
C ASP A 25 10.73 13.94 6.50
N HIS A 26 11.14 15.05 7.12
CA HIS A 26 12.23 15.08 8.09
C HIS A 26 11.97 14.22 9.34
N ASN A 27 10.70 13.92 9.65
CA ASN A 27 10.33 13.07 10.78
C ASN A 27 10.53 11.58 10.52
N LEU A 28 10.69 11.17 9.26
CA LEU A 28 10.77 9.77 8.85
C LEU A 28 12.00 9.09 9.43
N VAL A 29 13.16 9.76 9.38
CA VAL A 29 14.41 9.25 9.98
C VAL A 29 14.23 9.00 11.48
N GLY A 30 13.70 9.99 12.19
CA GLY A 30 13.43 9.87 13.63
C GLY A 30 12.42 8.77 13.96
N PHE A 31 11.47 8.49 13.06
CA PHE A 31 10.54 7.37 13.22
C PHE A 31 11.25 6.01 13.17
N PHE A 32 12.09 5.76 12.16
CA PHE A 32 12.86 4.52 12.06
C PHE A 32 13.87 4.36 13.20
N GLU A 33 14.51 5.45 13.64
CA GLU A 33 15.39 5.43 14.80
C GLU A 33 14.66 5.01 16.09
N ARG A 34 13.46 5.56 16.34
CA ARG A 34 12.64 5.16 17.49
C ARG A 34 12.27 3.68 17.44
N LEU A 35 11.87 3.16 16.27
CA LEU A 35 11.55 1.73 16.13
C LEU A 35 12.76 0.85 16.45
N LYS A 36 13.94 1.23 15.96
CA LYS A 36 15.19 0.53 16.24
C LYS A 36 15.57 0.57 17.72
N GLN A 37 15.42 1.73 18.38
CA GLN A 37 15.66 1.89 19.82
C GLN A 37 14.69 1.04 20.66
N MET A 38 13.46 0.82 20.18
CA MET A 38 12.49 -0.07 20.80
C MET A 38 12.71 -1.56 20.50
N GLY A 39 13.79 -1.91 19.78
CA GLY A 39 14.11 -3.29 19.42
C GLY A 39 13.14 -3.92 18.43
N LYS A 40 12.45 -3.11 17.61
CA LYS A 40 11.59 -3.62 16.54
C LYS A 40 12.44 -4.07 15.36
N GLU A 41 12.14 -5.26 14.84
CA GLU A 41 12.70 -5.69 13.56
C GLU A 41 11.85 -5.13 12.41
N ILE A 42 12.51 -4.61 11.38
CA ILE A 42 11.86 -3.90 10.27
C ILE A 42 12.20 -4.61 8.95
N PHE A 43 11.23 -4.71 8.06
CA PHE A 43 11.44 -5.28 6.73
C PHE A 43 10.74 -4.48 5.66
N ILE A 44 11.22 -4.62 4.42
CA ILE A 44 10.60 -4.04 3.23
C ILE A 44 10.42 -5.15 2.17
N ILE A 45 9.23 -5.19 1.57
CA ILE A 45 8.89 -6.11 0.47
C ILE A 45 8.26 -5.29 -0.65
N THR A 46 8.95 -5.19 -1.78
CA THR A 46 8.55 -4.33 -2.89
C THR A 46 8.64 -5.04 -4.23
N ASN A 47 7.74 -4.71 -5.14
CA ASN A 47 7.76 -5.19 -6.52
C ASN A 47 8.79 -4.45 -7.38
N SER A 48 9.29 -3.32 -6.89
CA SER A 48 10.26 -2.50 -7.59
C SER A 48 11.64 -3.16 -7.59
N PRO A 49 12.44 -2.96 -8.66
CA PRO A 49 13.81 -3.43 -8.73
C PRO A 49 14.69 -2.69 -7.72
N PHE A 50 15.75 -3.35 -7.28
CA PHE A 50 16.60 -2.83 -6.20
C PHE A 50 17.21 -1.45 -6.51
N TYR A 51 17.66 -1.18 -7.74
CA TYR A 51 18.24 0.12 -8.08
C TYR A 51 17.29 1.29 -7.80
N PHE A 52 15.99 1.09 -8.07
CA PHE A 52 14.95 2.10 -7.88
C PHE A 52 14.69 2.32 -6.38
N VAL A 53 14.59 1.20 -5.64
CA VAL A 53 14.43 1.21 -4.18
C VAL A 53 15.62 1.89 -3.52
N ASN A 54 16.85 1.54 -3.92
CA ASN A 54 18.06 2.12 -3.35
C ASN A 54 18.12 3.63 -3.60
N ALA A 55 17.78 4.10 -4.81
CA ALA A 55 17.77 5.53 -5.11
C ALA A 55 16.73 6.27 -4.25
N GLY A 56 15.49 5.79 -4.18
CA GLY A 56 14.44 6.41 -3.37
C GLY A 56 14.74 6.39 -1.86
N MET A 57 15.18 5.25 -1.34
CA MET A 57 15.49 5.10 0.09
C MET A 57 16.71 5.90 0.51
N SER A 58 17.73 6.04 -0.36
CA SER A 58 18.90 6.88 -0.07
C SER A 58 18.53 8.35 0.01
N TYR A 59 17.57 8.80 -0.81
CA TYR A 59 17.05 10.16 -0.70
C TYR A 59 16.21 10.40 0.56
N LEU A 60 15.36 9.43 0.94
CA LEU A 60 14.45 9.57 2.09
C LEU A 60 15.16 9.43 3.44
N LEU A 61 16.09 8.47 3.55
CA LEU A 61 16.70 8.04 4.82
C LEU A 61 18.22 8.19 4.86
N GLY A 62 18.85 8.60 3.75
CA GLY A 62 20.31 8.69 3.60
C GLY A 62 20.95 7.39 3.10
N GLU A 63 22.24 7.45 2.77
CA GLU A 63 23.02 6.34 2.18
C GLU A 63 23.01 5.07 3.04
N SER A 64 22.96 5.22 4.37
CA SER A 64 22.94 4.10 5.33
C SER A 64 21.54 3.57 5.63
N TRP A 65 20.54 3.85 4.79
CA TRP A 65 19.14 3.45 5.04
C TRP A 65 18.97 1.95 5.33
N ARG A 66 19.84 1.11 4.78
CA ARG A 66 19.85 -0.35 4.96
C ARG A 66 20.01 -0.75 6.43
N ASP A 67 20.62 0.09 7.26
CA ASP A 67 20.83 -0.17 8.70
C ASP A 67 19.54 -0.11 9.52
N TYR A 68 18.47 0.47 8.96
CA TYR A 68 17.14 0.47 9.57
C TYR A 68 16.38 -0.82 9.31
N PHE A 69 16.71 -1.58 8.25
CA PHE A 69 15.95 -2.76 7.84
C PHE A 69 16.73 -4.04 8.12
N ASP A 70 16.08 -5.02 8.74
CA ASP A 70 16.65 -6.34 9.01
C ASP A 70 16.46 -7.30 7.83
N VAL A 71 15.46 -7.04 6.98
CA VAL A 71 15.23 -7.78 5.73
C VAL A 71 14.80 -6.81 4.62
N VAL A 72 15.49 -6.86 3.47
CA VAL A 72 15.13 -6.12 2.27
C VAL A 72 14.84 -7.11 1.14
N VAL A 73 13.61 -7.09 0.62
CA VAL A 73 13.17 -7.90 -0.52
C VAL A 73 12.71 -6.98 -1.65
N ALA A 74 13.46 -6.97 -2.75
CA ALA A 74 13.11 -6.29 -3.99
C ALA A 74 12.56 -7.28 -5.02
N SER A 75 11.86 -6.78 -6.05
CA SER A 75 11.24 -7.62 -7.09
C SER A 75 10.41 -8.80 -6.54
N ALA A 76 9.66 -8.57 -5.45
CA ALA A 76 8.96 -9.63 -4.72
C ALA A 76 7.80 -10.29 -5.50
N GLN A 77 7.29 -9.65 -6.55
CA GLN A 77 6.14 -10.12 -7.34
C GLN A 77 4.85 -10.32 -6.52
N LYS A 78 4.55 -9.41 -5.59
CA LYS A 78 3.23 -9.31 -4.94
C LYS A 78 2.12 -9.21 -6.01
N PRO A 79 0.98 -9.90 -5.87
CA PRO A 79 0.54 -10.66 -4.69
C PRO A 79 1.11 -12.09 -4.60
N ALA A 80 1.80 -12.58 -5.63
CA ALA A 80 2.32 -13.96 -5.66
C ALA A 80 3.28 -14.25 -4.50
N PHE A 81 4.02 -13.25 -3.99
CA PHE A 81 4.82 -13.41 -2.77
C PHE A 81 4.03 -13.97 -1.57
N PHE A 82 2.76 -13.60 -1.44
CA PHE A 82 1.90 -14.00 -0.32
C PHE A 82 1.10 -15.28 -0.59
N THR A 83 0.85 -15.61 -1.87
CA THR A 83 -0.01 -16.74 -2.26
C THR A 83 0.79 -17.94 -2.79
N ASP A 84 1.87 -17.70 -3.54
CA ASP A 84 2.76 -18.72 -4.07
C ASP A 84 3.83 -19.10 -3.03
N SER A 85 4.11 -20.40 -2.93
CA SER A 85 5.12 -20.95 -2.02
C SER A 85 6.29 -21.61 -2.74
N MET A 86 6.32 -21.59 -4.07
CA MET A 86 7.34 -22.27 -4.88
C MET A 86 8.55 -21.39 -5.20
N ARG A 87 8.40 -20.06 -5.23
CA ARG A 87 9.49 -19.15 -5.58
C ARG A 87 10.48 -18.98 -4.42
N PRO A 88 11.74 -19.43 -4.55
CA PRO A 88 12.72 -19.30 -3.49
C PRO A 88 13.28 -17.87 -3.43
N PHE A 89 13.78 -17.47 -2.26
CA PHE A 89 14.61 -16.27 -2.16
C PHE A 89 15.91 -16.42 -2.96
N ARG A 90 16.32 -15.33 -3.61
CA ARG A 90 17.64 -15.17 -4.23
C ARG A 90 18.38 -14.01 -3.57
N GLU A 91 19.69 -14.11 -3.37
CA GLU A 91 20.50 -12.99 -2.88
C GLU A 91 21.03 -12.21 -4.09
N LEU A 92 20.90 -10.88 -4.07
CA LEU A 92 21.49 -10.01 -5.08
C LEU A 92 22.99 -9.88 -4.80
N ASN A 93 23.82 -10.25 -5.77
CA ASN A 93 25.23 -9.90 -5.72
C ASN A 93 25.42 -8.50 -6.29
N GLU A 94 25.77 -7.55 -5.42
CA GLU A 94 25.94 -6.13 -5.76
C GLU A 94 27.15 -5.86 -6.67
N GLU A 95 28.19 -6.70 -6.65
CA GLU A 95 29.37 -6.50 -7.51
C GLU A 95 29.02 -6.73 -8.98
N ILE A 96 28.32 -7.84 -9.25
CA ILE A 96 27.95 -8.26 -10.61
C ILE A 96 26.53 -7.82 -11.01
N HIS A 97 25.78 -7.19 -10.10
CA HIS A 97 24.40 -6.75 -10.29
C HIS A 97 23.45 -7.88 -10.77
N MET A 98 23.71 -9.12 -10.34
CA MET A 98 22.95 -10.30 -10.72
C MET A 98 22.52 -11.11 -9.50
N GLN A 99 21.40 -11.81 -9.64
CA GLN A 99 20.93 -12.73 -8.62
C GLN A 99 21.85 -13.96 -8.53
N THR A 100 22.16 -14.36 -7.30
CA THR A 100 22.86 -15.61 -7.02
C THR A 100 21.91 -16.80 -7.21
N TRP A 101 22.45 -17.92 -7.70
CA TRP A 101 21.69 -19.15 -7.94
C TRP A 101 21.66 -20.10 -6.73
N GLY A 102 22.39 -19.77 -5.66
CA GLY A 102 22.41 -20.55 -4.42
C GLY A 102 21.09 -20.45 -3.65
N PRO A 103 20.77 -21.47 -2.81
CA PRO A 103 19.65 -21.38 -1.89
C PRO A 103 19.95 -20.38 -0.77
N VAL A 104 18.99 -19.50 -0.46
CA VAL A 104 19.07 -18.60 0.69
C VAL A 104 18.60 -19.35 1.94
N GLU A 105 19.56 -19.74 2.79
CA GLU A 105 19.30 -20.45 4.04
C GLU A 105 19.06 -19.53 5.24
N LYS A 106 19.53 -18.28 5.17
CA LYS A 106 19.39 -17.27 6.22
C LYS A 106 19.20 -15.89 5.61
N LEU A 107 18.39 -15.07 6.27
CA LEU A 107 18.21 -13.66 5.95
C LEU A 107 19.08 -12.84 6.92
N GLU A 108 20.10 -12.18 6.37
CA GLU A 108 21.08 -11.40 7.10
C GLU A 108 20.89 -9.91 6.81
N LYS A 109 21.13 -9.10 7.84
CA LYS A 109 21.03 -7.65 7.73
C LYS A 109 22.08 -7.10 6.78
N GLY A 110 21.69 -6.09 6.00
CA GLY A 110 22.55 -5.44 5.00
C GLY A 110 22.58 -6.14 3.64
N LYS A 111 22.13 -7.41 3.55
CA LYS A 111 21.96 -8.12 2.29
C LYS A 111 20.62 -7.81 1.63
N ILE A 112 20.62 -7.89 0.30
CA ILE A 112 19.45 -7.64 -0.52
C ILE A 112 18.95 -8.95 -1.11
N TYR A 113 17.67 -9.22 -0.92
CA TYR A 113 17.01 -10.40 -1.44
C TYR A 113 16.08 -10.04 -2.59
N LEU A 114 15.93 -10.97 -3.52
CA LEU A 114 15.02 -10.89 -4.65
C LEU A 114 14.03 -12.04 -4.59
N GLU A 115 12.83 -11.79 -5.12
CA GLU A 115 11.73 -12.76 -5.16
C GLU A 115 11.41 -13.32 -3.77
N GLY A 116 11.23 -14.64 -3.65
CA GLY A 116 10.88 -15.32 -2.41
C GLY A 116 9.38 -15.46 -2.19
N ASN A 117 9.06 -15.96 -0.99
CA ASN A 117 7.69 -16.17 -0.57
C ASN A 117 7.54 -16.00 0.95
N LEU A 118 6.32 -15.69 1.37
CA LEU A 118 5.99 -15.45 2.77
C LEU A 118 6.26 -16.68 3.66
N LYS A 119 5.96 -17.89 3.18
CA LYS A 119 6.18 -19.13 3.96
C LYS A 119 7.65 -19.34 4.31
N GLN A 120 8.55 -19.07 3.36
CA GLN A 120 9.99 -19.12 3.59
C GLN A 120 10.43 -18.00 4.52
N LEU A 121 9.90 -16.78 4.37
CA LEU A 121 10.21 -15.65 5.26
C LEU A 121 9.85 -15.98 6.71
N GLN A 122 8.63 -16.49 6.95
CA GLN A 122 8.17 -16.92 8.26
C GLN A 122 9.03 -18.05 8.85
N LYS A 123 9.50 -18.99 8.02
CA LYS A 123 10.40 -20.07 8.47
C LYS A 123 11.77 -19.53 8.88
N LEU A 124 12.32 -18.59 8.12
CA LEU A 124 13.68 -18.04 8.34
C LEU A 124 13.72 -17.06 9.51
N LYS A 125 12.74 -16.16 9.63
CA LYS A 125 12.69 -15.14 10.68
C LYS A 125 11.83 -15.49 11.88
N LYS A 126 11.00 -16.55 11.77
CA LYS A 126 10.02 -16.95 12.81
C LYS A 126 8.99 -15.87 13.14
N TRP A 127 8.78 -14.93 12.22
CA TRP A 127 7.77 -13.88 12.31
C TRP A 127 6.39 -14.46 12.03
N GLN A 128 5.61 -14.72 13.08
CA GLN A 128 4.33 -15.43 12.97
C GLN A 128 3.21 -14.71 13.72
N GLY A 129 1.99 -14.85 13.19
CA GLY A 129 0.76 -14.36 13.81
C GLY A 129 0.71 -12.85 13.99
N GLN A 130 0.06 -12.41 15.07
CA GLN A 130 -0.27 -11.01 15.32
C GLN A 130 0.91 -10.14 15.77
N HIS A 131 2.13 -10.70 15.85
CA HIS A 131 3.34 -9.97 16.21
C HIS A 131 3.94 -9.20 15.03
N VAL A 132 3.45 -9.46 13.82
CA VAL A 132 3.88 -8.78 12.59
C VAL A 132 2.82 -7.77 12.19
N LEU A 133 3.26 -6.54 11.92
CA LEU A 133 2.44 -5.48 11.36
C LEU A 133 2.98 -5.14 9.96
N TYR A 134 2.15 -5.36 8.94
CA TYR A 134 2.49 -5.09 7.55
C TYR A 134 1.70 -3.88 7.04
N PHE A 135 2.42 -2.91 6.49
CA PHE A 135 1.83 -1.73 5.88
C PHE A 135 1.85 -1.84 4.36
N GLY A 136 0.76 -1.45 3.73
CA GLY A 136 0.61 -1.44 2.27
C GLY A 136 -0.33 -0.34 1.81
N ASP A 137 -0.09 0.15 0.60
CA ASP A 137 -0.88 1.18 -0.07
C ASP A 137 -1.98 0.59 -0.98
N HIS A 138 -1.83 -0.69 -1.36
CA HIS A 138 -2.78 -1.39 -2.23
C HIS A 138 -3.59 -2.42 -1.42
N PRO A 139 -4.83 -2.13 -1.01
CA PRO A 139 -5.61 -3.02 -0.13
C PRO A 139 -5.72 -4.46 -0.67
N TYR A 140 -5.92 -4.60 -1.99
CA TYR A 140 -6.13 -5.88 -2.64
C TYR A 140 -4.84 -6.70 -2.81
N SER A 141 -3.76 -6.11 -3.31
CA SER A 141 -2.52 -6.86 -3.58
C SER A 141 -1.65 -7.07 -2.35
N ASP A 142 -1.79 -6.18 -1.34
CA ASP A 142 -0.89 -6.15 -0.19
C ASP A 142 -1.55 -6.62 1.11
N LEU A 143 -2.85 -6.37 1.33
CA LEU A 143 -3.45 -6.53 2.66
C LEU A 143 -4.44 -7.70 2.77
N ALA A 144 -5.20 -8.00 1.71
CA ALA A 144 -6.25 -9.02 1.75
C ALA A 144 -5.72 -10.40 2.14
N ASP A 145 -4.71 -10.92 1.42
CA ASP A 145 -4.15 -12.25 1.67
C ASP A 145 -3.31 -12.33 2.96
N VAL A 146 -2.68 -11.22 3.35
CA VAL A 146 -1.84 -11.13 4.55
C VAL A 146 -2.71 -11.22 5.81
N SER A 147 -3.85 -10.51 5.82
CA SER A 147 -4.78 -10.55 6.95
C SER A 147 -5.57 -11.85 7.00
N LEU A 148 -6.08 -12.34 5.87
CA LEU A 148 -6.99 -13.49 5.84
C LEU A 148 -6.28 -14.83 6.05
N ASN A 149 -5.11 -15.03 5.45
CA ASN A 149 -4.48 -16.35 5.38
C ASN A 149 -3.30 -16.52 6.35
N HIS A 150 -2.73 -15.43 6.87
CA HIS A 150 -1.45 -15.47 7.60
C HIS A 150 -1.47 -14.86 9.00
N GLY A 151 -2.59 -14.23 9.40
CA GLY A 151 -2.81 -13.71 10.75
C GLY A 151 -1.91 -12.54 11.15
N TRP A 152 -1.26 -11.90 10.18
CA TRP A 152 -0.50 -10.67 10.38
C TRP A 152 -1.48 -9.50 10.55
N ARG A 153 -1.11 -8.53 11.39
CA ARG A 153 -1.84 -7.26 11.46
C ARG A 153 -1.51 -6.45 10.21
N THR A 154 -2.51 -5.82 9.62
CA THR A 154 -2.35 -5.01 8.41
C THR A 154 -2.70 -3.55 8.69
N GLY A 155 -1.96 -2.63 8.09
CA GLY A 155 -2.26 -1.20 8.06
C GLY A 155 -2.33 -0.71 6.63
N ALA A 156 -3.45 -0.10 6.24
CA ALA A 156 -3.58 0.53 4.93
C ALA A 156 -3.07 1.97 4.98
N ILE A 157 -2.25 2.36 4.01
CA ILE A 157 -1.84 3.75 3.79
C ILE A 157 -2.65 4.25 2.58
N ILE A 158 -3.58 5.18 2.81
CA ILE A 158 -4.46 5.73 1.76
C ILE A 158 -4.26 7.23 1.75
N TRP A 159 -3.63 7.75 0.69
CA TRP A 159 -3.30 9.17 0.58
C TRP A 159 -4.53 10.00 0.24
N GLU A 160 -5.41 9.44 -0.58
CA GLU A 160 -6.67 10.04 -1.03
C GLU A 160 -7.63 10.30 0.14
N LEU A 161 -7.45 9.60 1.26
CA LEU A 161 -8.29 9.74 2.44
C LEU A 161 -8.16 11.13 3.08
N ASP A 162 -7.00 11.79 3.01
CA ASP A 162 -6.86 13.15 3.54
C ASP A 162 -7.77 14.13 2.79
N TYR A 163 -7.74 14.07 1.46
CA TYR A 163 -8.62 14.86 0.61
C TYR A 163 -10.10 14.51 0.83
N GLU A 164 -10.43 13.22 0.94
CA GLU A 164 -11.79 12.77 1.23
C GLU A 164 -12.28 13.31 2.58
N ILE A 165 -11.48 13.23 3.64
CA ILE A 165 -11.82 13.80 4.95
C ILE A 165 -12.04 15.32 4.86
N GLN A 166 -11.23 16.04 4.08
CA GLN A 166 -11.42 17.47 3.87
C GLN A 166 -12.75 17.76 3.15
N CYS A 167 -13.05 17.04 2.06
CA CYS A 167 -14.32 17.17 1.34
C CYS A 167 -15.52 16.81 2.21
N LEU A 168 -15.46 15.70 2.95
CA LEU A 168 -16.52 15.29 3.89
C LEU A 168 -16.72 16.31 5.02
N ASN A 169 -15.67 17.06 5.38
CA ASN A 169 -15.77 18.08 6.40
C ASN A 169 -16.31 19.42 5.91
N ASP A 170 -16.39 19.64 4.59
CA ASP A 170 -16.96 20.85 4.00
C ASP A 170 -18.45 21.00 4.36
N ASP A 171 -18.83 22.21 4.77
CA ASP A 171 -20.20 22.49 5.24
C ASP A 171 -21.25 22.38 4.13
N ASN A 172 -20.89 22.72 2.89
CA ASN A 172 -21.81 22.55 1.77
C ASN A 172 -21.98 21.07 1.45
N TYR A 173 -20.88 20.32 1.40
CA TYR A 173 -20.94 18.87 1.20
C TYR A 173 -21.79 18.19 2.27
N LYS A 174 -21.61 18.52 3.56
CA LYS A 174 -22.41 17.97 4.67
C LYS A 174 -23.90 18.27 4.50
N LYS A 175 -24.25 19.50 4.13
CA LYS A 175 -25.65 19.90 3.90
C LYS A 175 -26.26 19.17 2.71
N THR A 176 -25.56 19.15 1.58
CA THR A 176 -26.03 18.48 0.37
C THR A 176 -26.16 16.98 0.58
N SER A 177 -25.16 16.33 1.19
CA SER A 177 -25.22 14.90 1.52
C SER A 177 -26.33 14.57 2.50
N GLY A 178 -26.51 15.38 3.56
CA GLY A 178 -27.63 15.21 4.49
C GLY A 178 -28.99 15.40 3.83
N TRP A 179 -29.11 16.36 2.92
CA TRP A 179 -30.33 16.58 2.14
C TRP A 179 -30.62 15.42 1.18
N LEU A 180 -29.60 14.92 0.48
CA LEU A 180 -29.71 13.73 -0.37
C LEU A 180 -30.21 12.51 0.40
N MET A 181 -29.72 12.28 1.63
CA MET A 181 -30.22 11.20 2.49
C MET A 181 -31.70 11.37 2.86
N ILE A 182 -32.13 12.61 3.14
CA ILE A 182 -33.53 12.91 3.44
C ILE A 182 -34.40 12.70 2.20
N LEU A 183 -34.00 13.25 1.05
CA LEU A 183 -34.69 13.09 -0.24
C LEU A 183 -34.85 11.61 -0.57
N GLN A 184 -33.79 10.80 -0.41
CA GLN A 184 -33.85 9.37 -0.68
C GLN A 184 -34.85 8.67 0.26
N GLY A 185 -34.84 8.99 1.56
CA GLY A 185 -35.81 8.43 2.50
C GLY A 185 -37.27 8.83 2.19
N LEU A 186 -37.50 10.05 1.71
CA LEU A 186 -38.81 10.52 1.28
C LEU A 186 -39.28 9.80 0.01
N ILE A 187 -38.40 9.64 -0.99
CA ILE A 187 -38.67 8.89 -2.22
C ILE A 187 -39.04 7.44 -1.87
N GLU A 188 -38.22 6.76 -1.07
CA GLU A 188 -38.45 5.36 -0.65
C GLU A 188 -39.77 5.20 0.12
N SER A 189 -40.14 6.17 0.96
CA SER A 189 -41.39 6.13 1.74
C SER A 189 -42.65 6.35 0.90
N CYS A 190 -42.53 7.03 -0.23
CA CYS A 190 -43.66 7.43 -1.07
C CYS A 190 -43.75 6.68 -2.41
N GLN A 191 -42.76 5.84 -2.75
CA GLN A 191 -42.68 5.14 -4.04
C GLN A 191 -43.85 4.18 -4.31
N ASP A 192 -44.44 3.60 -3.25
CA ASP A 192 -45.54 2.62 -3.34
C ASP A 192 -46.93 3.27 -3.25
N SER A 193 -47.01 4.61 -3.15
CA SER A 193 -48.29 5.31 -3.07
C SER A 193 -49.00 5.33 -4.43
N GLU A 194 -50.27 4.93 -4.45
CA GLU A 194 -51.12 5.00 -5.65
C GLU A 194 -51.67 6.41 -5.92
N ASP A 195 -51.49 7.36 -5.00
CA ASP A 195 -51.95 8.74 -5.18
C ASP A 195 -51.16 9.45 -6.29
N ILE A 196 -51.88 10.18 -7.14
CA ILE A 196 -51.32 10.90 -8.30
C ILE A 196 -50.44 12.07 -7.85
N GLU A 197 -50.83 12.79 -6.79
CA GLU A 197 -50.03 13.88 -6.25
C GLU A 197 -48.74 13.37 -5.59
N CYS A 198 -48.81 12.25 -4.85
CA CYS A 198 -47.61 11.59 -4.34
C CYS A 198 -46.64 11.19 -5.46
N ARG A 199 -47.14 10.64 -6.56
CA ARG A 199 -46.29 10.25 -7.71
C ARG A 199 -45.62 11.44 -8.39
N ARG A 200 -46.32 12.57 -8.53
CA ARG A 200 -45.74 13.81 -9.06
C ARG A 200 -44.64 14.34 -8.15
N LEU A 201 -44.90 14.38 -6.84
CA LEU A 201 -43.95 14.85 -5.83
C LEU A 201 -42.67 13.99 -5.78
N VAL A 202 -42.81 12.66 -5.88
CA VAL A 202 -41.67 11.74 -5.97
C VAL A 202 -40.84 12.01 -7.23
N GLN A 203 -41.47 12.30 -8.37
CA GLN A 203 -40.75 12.63 -9.60
C GLN A 203 -39.95 13.93 -9.46
N GLU A 204 -40.51 14.96 -8.82
CA GLU A 204 -39.80 16.21 -8.52
C GLU A 204 -38.58 15.98 -7.62
N TRP A 205 -38.72 15.15 -6.57
CA TRP A 205 -37.59 14.81 -5.69
C TRP A 205 -36.51 13.97 -6.37
N VAL A 206 -36.88 13.10 -7.32
CA VAL A 206 -35.92 12.36 -8.14
C VAL A 206 -35.13 13.31 -9.05
N GLU A 207 -35.79 14.27 -9.67
CA GLU A 207 -35.13 15.30 -10.49
C GLU A 207 -34.20 16.19 -9.66
N GLU A 208 -34.62 16.58 -8.45
CA GLU A 208 -33.78 17.35 -7.52
C GLU A 208 -32.55 16.55 -7.06
N ARG A 209 -32.73 15.27 -6.71
CA ARG A 209 -31.62 14.36 -6.36
C ARG A 209 -30.59 14.25 -7.48
N ASP A 210 -31.04 14.17 -8.73
CA ASP A 210 -30.14 14.00 -9.88
C ASP A 210 -29.36 15.28 -10.26
N GLN A 211 -29.74 16.44 -9.70
CA GLN A 211 -29.07 17.73 -9.90
C GLN A 211 -28.06 18.11 -8.82
N LEU A 212 -28.11 17.45 -7.66
CA LEU A 212 -27.27 17.71 -6.47
C LEU A 212 -26.00 16.84 -6.48
#